data_AF-Q6TMR1-F1
#
_entry.id   AF-Q6TMR1-F1
#
_cell.length_a   1.000
_cell.length_b   1.000
_cell.length_c   1.000
_cell.angle_alpha   90.00
_cell.angle_beta   90.00
_cell.angle_gamma   90.00
#
_symmetry.space_group_name_H-M   'P 1'
#
loop_
_entity.id
_entity.type
_entity.pdbx_description
1 polymer ?
#
loop_
_entity_poly.entity_id
_entity_poly.type
_entity_poly.pdbx_seq_one_letter_code
_entity_poly.pdbx_strand_id
1 'polypeptide(L)'
;MSDPTRVQATPDDPAPPTRSPYELAPDEGPQSLGALKAALAPWPDLLAQFTAELDAAPFHQDGSEPMRALRDVISAYRIEWMAKVHPDIVQAVADDEAGIDDGVPLDVVMADYDPNTYEPRTDGGEAA
;
A
#
# COMPACT_ATOMS: atom_id res chain seq x y z
N MET A 1 -10.75 -48.87 -14.38
CA MET A 1 -11.05 -47.78 -13.42
C MET A 1 -10.43 -46.53 -13.98
N SER A 2 -11.25 -45.51 -14.19
CA SER A 2 -10.97 -44.35 -15.04
C SER A 2 -9.96 -43.37 -14.41
N ASP A 3 -9.21 -42.75 -15.32
CA ASP A 3 -8.27 -41.65 -15.18
C ASP A 3 -8.89 -40.44 -14.45
N PRO A 4 -8.31 -39.89 -13.38
CA PRO A 4 -8.70 -38.59 -12.87
C PRO A 4 -8.02 -37.51 -13.73
N THR A 5 -8.83 -36.88 -14.57
CA THR A 5 -8.52 -35.70 -15.37
C THR A 5 -7.59 -34.73 -14.65
N ARG A 6 -6.31 -34.76 -15.01
CA ARG A 6 -5.36 -33.67 -14.79
C ARG A 6 -5.89 -32.47 -15.57
N VAL A 7 -6.35 -31.44 -14.87
CA VAL A 7 -6.61 -30.14 -15.49
C VAL A 7 -5.26 -29.67 -16.03
N GLN A 8 -5.05 -29.77 -17.34
CA GLN A 8 -3.91 -29.18 -18.00
C GLN A 8 -4.08 -27.66 -17.89
N ALA A 9 -3.28 -27.02 -17.05
CA ALA A 9 -3.10 -25.59 -17.07
C ALA A 9 -2.68 -25.19 -18.49
N THR A 10 -3.50 -24.39 -19.15
CA THR A 10 -3.17 -23.77 -20.43
C THR A 10 -1.97 -22.83 -20.23
N PRO A 11 -1.01 -22.75 -21.18
CA PRO A 11 0.28 -22.08 -20.97
C PRO A 11 0.22 -20.54 -20.91
N ASP A 12 -0.98 -19.97 -20.78
CA ASP A 12 -1.28 -18.55 -20.94
C ASP A 12 -1.84 -17.89 -19.67
N ASP A 13 -1.89 -18.61 -18.54
CA ASP A 13 -2.17 -17.93 -17.27
C ASP A 13 -0.94 -17.09 -16.88
N PRO A 14 -1.04 -15.75 -16.81
CA PRO A 14 0.05 -14.94 -16.32
C PRO A 14 0.35 -15.40 -14.90
N ALA A 15 1.60 -15.81 -14.66
CA ALA A 15 2.06 -16.17 -13.34
C ALA A 15 1.59 -15.10 -12.33
N PRO A 16 0.97 -15.49 -11.21
CA PRO A 16 0.50 -14.52 -10.23
C PRO A 16 1.68 -13.62 -9.86
N PRO A 17 1.50 -12.29 -9.84
CA PRO A 17 2.60 -11.38 -9.59
C PRO A 17 3.25 -11.73 -8.25
N THR A 18 4.56 -11.98 -8.26
CA THR A 18 5.35 -12.29 -7.05
C THR A 18 5.47 -11.08 -6.11
N ARG A 19 4.88 -9.95 -6.50
CA ARG A 19 4.74 -8.74 -5.70
C ARG A 19 3.26 -8.52 -5.47
N SER A 20 2.86 -8.21 -4.24
CA SER A 20 1.49 -7.78 -4.00
C SER A 20 1.21 -6.58 -4.90
N PRO A 21 0.10 -6.58 -5.68
CA PRO A 21 -0.26 -5.43 -6.50
C PRO A 21 -0.54 -4.18 -5.66
N TYR A 22 -0.71 -4.36 -4.34
CA TYR A 22 -0.97 -3.31 -3.36
C TYR A 22 0.28 -2.92 -2.54
N GLU A 23 1.47 -3.47 -2.86
CA GLU A 23 2.70 -3.11 -2.16
C GLU A 23 3.16 -1.71 -2.59
N LEU A 24 2.85 -0.70 -1.77
CA LEU A 24 3.42 0.63 -1.90
C LEU A 24 4.91 0.60 -1.51
N ALA A 25 5.80 0.95 -2.43
CA ALA A 25 7.21 1.11 -2.10
C ALA A 25 7.38 2.22 -1.02
N PRO A 26 8.42 2.18 -0.17
CA PRO A 26 8.61 3.16 0.91
C PRO A 26 8.66 4.63 0.41
N ASP A 27 9.04 4.82 -0.85
CA ASP A 27 9.08 6.10 -1.58
C ASP A 27 7.85 6.36 -2.44
N GLU A 28 6.90 5.44 -2.50
CA GLU A 28 5.65 5.52 -3.26
C GLU A 28 4.64 6.40 -2.50
N GLY A 29 4.90 7.71 -2.53
CA GLY A 29 4.03 8.71 -1.94
C GLY A 29 4.73 10.05 -1.71
N PRO A 30 3.96 11.11 -1.42
CA PRO A 30 4.52 12.43 -1.17
C PRO A 30 5.38 12.46 0.11
N GLN A 31 6.70 12.41 -0.08
CA GLN A 31 7.68 12.35 1.01
C GLN A 31 7.93 13.69 1.73
N SER A 32 7.50 14.80 1.13
CA SER A 32 7.66 16.14 1.71
C SER A 32 6.33 16.88 1.77
N LEU A 33 6.29 17.95 2.59
CA LEU A 33 5.12 18.83 2.65
C LEU A 33 4.78 19.43 1.29
N GLY A 34 5.79 19.86 0.52
CA GLY A 34 5.60 20.40 -0.83
C GLY A 34 5.05 19.36 -1.80
N ALA A 35 5.59 18.13 -1.73
CA ALA A 35 5.09 17.02 -2.54
C ALA A 35 3.64 16.66 -2.18
N LEU A 36 3.28 16.69 -0.89
CA LEU A 36 1.90 16.40 -0.45
C LEU A 36 0.94 17.50 -0.93
N LYS A 37 1.31 18.78 -0.82
CA LYS A 37 0.51 19.88 -1.37
C LYS A 37 0.31 19.75 -2.89
N ALA A 38 1.36 19.38 -3.62
CA ALA A 38 1.26 19.16 -5.06
C ALA A 38 0.39 17.94 -5.41
N ALA A 39 0.52 16.84 -4.65
CA ALA A 39 -0.27 15.63 -4.81
C ALA A 39 -1.76 15.85 -4.51
N LEU A 40 -2.08 16.75 -3.57
CA LEU A 40 -3.45 17.14 -3.23
C LEU A 40 -4.05 18.20 -4.17
N ALA A 41 -3.26 18.82 -5.05
CA ALA A 41 -3.72 19.89 -5.94
C ALA A 41 -4.94 19.52 -6.83
N PRO A 42 -5.11 18.26 -7.29
CA PRO A 42 -6.32 17.85 -8.00
C PRO A 42 -7.61 17.91 -7.16
N TRP A 43 -7.51 17.93 -5.83
CA TRP A 43 -8.62 18.03 -4.89
C TRP A 43 -8.53 19.34 -4.09
N PRO A 44 -8.97 20.48 -4.67
CA PRO A 44 -8.72 21.80 -4.11
C PRO A 44 -9.31 22.01 -2.71
N ASP A 45 -10.49 21.43 -2.43
CA ASP A 45 -11.10 21.51 -1.10
C ASP A 45 -10.26 20.78 -0.05
N LEU A 46 -9.72 19.61 -0.39
CA LEU A 46 -8.86 18.82 0.49
C LEU A 46 -7.51 19.51 0.72
N LEU A 47 -6.94 20.14 -0.32
CA LEU A 47 -5.73 20.95 -0.18
C LEU A 47 -5.95 22.18 0.71
N ALA A 48 -7.11 22.84 0.59
CA ALA A 48 -7.47 23.98 1.42
C ALA A 48 -7.61 23.57 2.90
N GLN A 49 -8.29 22.45 3.16
CA GLN A 49 -8.46 21.91 4.50
C GLN A 49 -7.11 21.50 5.10
N PHE A 50 -6.27 20.81 4.33
CA PHE A 50 -4.91 20.44 4.76
C PHE A 50 -4.09 21.66 5.19
N THR A 51 -4.12 22.71 4.38
CA THR A 51 -3.35 23.93 4.67
C THR A 51 -3.86 24.60 5.94
N ALA A 52 -5.17 24.69 6.12
CA ALA A 52 -5.78 25.28 7.31
C ALA A 52 -5.45 24.49 8.59
N GLU A 53 -5.53 23.16 8.55
CA GLU A 53 -5.21 22.30 9.70
C GLU A 53 -3.72 22.32 10.04
N LEU A 54 -2.84 22.37 9.02
CA LEU A 54 -1.40 22.49 9.23
C LEU A 54 -1.04 23.83 9.88
N ASP A 55 -1.67 24.92 9.46
CA ASP A 55 -1.45 26.25 10.02
C ASP A 55 -2.00 26.38 11.45
N ALA A 56 -3.07 25.65 11.77
CA ALA A 56 -3.68 25.61 13.11
C ALA A 56 -2.97 24.65 14.08
N ALA A 57 -2.17 23.71 13.58
CA ALA A 57 -1.53 22.69 14.40
C ALA A 57 -0.46 23.30 15.33
N PRO A 58 -0.58 23.10 16.66
CA PRO A 58 0.39 23.65 17.59
C PRO A 58 1.76 22.98 17.44
N PHE A 59 2.83 23.81 17.42
CA PHE A 59 4.21 23.32 17.38
C PHE A 59 4.60 22.57 18.67
N HIS A 60 4.03 23.00 19.79
CA HIS A 60 4.15 22.38 21.10
C HIS A 60 2.79 22.35 21.79
N GLN A 61 2.46 21.20 22.36
CA GLN A 61 1.31 21.02 23.23
C GLN A 61 1.83 20.43 24.55
N ASP A 62 1.45 21.02 25.69
CA ASP A 62 2.00 20.66 27.00
C ASP A 62 1.87 19.15 27.26
N GLY A 63 2.99 18.51 27.61
CA GLY A 63 3.05 17.07 27.89
C GLY A 63 3.08 16.15 26.66
N SER A 64 3.22 16.69 25.45
CA SER A 64 3.36 15.91 24.20
C SER A 64 4.72 16.07 23.55
N GLU A 65 5.06 15.14 22.64
CA GLU A 65 6.24 15.26 21.78
C GLU A 65 6.13 16.54 20.93
N PRO A 66 7.20 17.35 20.84
CA PRO A 66 7.28 18.44 19.87
C PRO A 66 6.84 17.98 18.48
N MET A 67 6.11 18.83 17.74
CA MET A 67 5.66 18.55 16.36
C MET A 67 4.65 17.42 16.20
N ARG A 68 4.18 16.77 17.28
CA ARG A 68 3.24 15.65 17.17
C ARG A 68 1.98 16.03 16.39
N ALA A 69 1.35 17.15 16.73
CA ALA A 69 0.14 17.61 16.04
C ALA A 69 0.38 17.82 14.53
N LEU A 70 1.52 18.38 14.14
CA LEU A 70 1.90 18.54 12.73
C LEU A 70 2.09 17.19 12.03
N ARG A 71 2.73 16.23 12.70
CA ARG A 71 2.91 14.86 12.18
C ARG A 71 1.58 14.15 11.98
N ASP A 72 0.66 14.32 12.92
CA ASP A 72 -0.67 13.70 12.87
C ASP A 72 -1.47 14.25 11.68
N VAL A 73 -1.46 15.59 11.47
CA VAL A 73 -2.08 16.21 10.29
C VAL A 73 -1.44 15.70 9.00
N ILE A 74 -0.10 15.70 8.87
CA ILE A 74 0.58 15.22 7.65
C ILE A 74 0.23 13.75 7.36
N SER A 75 0.21 12.91 8.39
CA SER A 75 -0.10 11.49 8.25
C SER A 75 -1.54 11.26 7.80
N ALA A 76 -2.49 11.98 8.39
CA ALA A 76 -3.90 11.89 8.02
C ALA A 76 -4.11 12.24 6.54
N TYR A 77 -3.50 13.32 6.06
CA TYR A 77 -3.67 13.74 4.67
C TYR A 77 -2.90 12.88 3.65
N ARG A 78 -1.84 12.17 4.08
CA ARG A 78 -1.24 11.12 3.25
C ARG A 78 -2.18 9.93 3.07
N ILE A 79 -2.91 9.55 4.12
CA ILE A 79 -3.91 8.48 4.04
C ILE A 79 -5.07 8.89 3.14
N GLU A 80 -5.58 10.12 3.29
CA GLU A 80 -6.62 10.67 2.41
C GLU A 80 -6.17 10.67 0.94
N TRP A 81 -4.94 11.12 0.66
CA TRP A 81 -4.38 11.06 -0.69
C TRP A 81 -4.33 9.62 -1.20
N MET A 82 -3.77 8.69 -0.41
CA MET A 82 -3.64 7.28 -0.78
C MET A 82 -5.01 6.67 -1.09
N ALA A 83 -6.03 6.95 -0.27
CA ALA A 83 -7.39 6.48 -0.51
C ALA A 83 -8.00 7.01 -1.81
N LYS A 84 -7.59 8.20 -2.28
CA LYS A 84 -8.05 8.76 -3.56
C LYS A 84 -7.33 8.14 -4.76
N VAL A 85 -6.03 7.87 -4.66
CA VAL A 85 -5.24 7.36 -5.78
C VAL A 85 -5.27 5.83 -5.90
N HIS A 86 -5.51 5.13 -4.80
CA HIS A 86 -5.57 3.67 -4.70
C HIS A 86 -6.90 3.22 -4.07
N PRO A 87 -8.05 3.41 -4.76
CA PRO A 87 -9.35 2.98 -4.25
C PRO A 87 -9.44 1.45 -4.09
N ASP A 88 -8.61 0.71 -4.82
CA ASP A 88 -8.43 -0.73 -4.74
C ASP A 88 -7.86 -1.17 -3.38
N ILE A 89 -6.90 -0.41 -2.82
CA ILE A 89 -6.39 -0.66 -1.46
C ILE A 89 -7.49 -0.44 -0.43
N VAL A 90 -8.30 0.62 -0.59
CA VAL A 90 -9.43 0.89 0.32
C VAL A 90 -10.45 -0.24 0.25
N GLN A 91 -10.73 -0.75 -0.94
CA GLN A 91 -11.64 -1.87 -1.12
C GLN A 91 -11.08 -3.16 -0.50
N ALA A 92 -9.80 -3.46 -0.70
CA ALA A 92 -9.16 -4.63 -0.11
C ALA A 92 -9.21 -4.60 1.43
N VAL A 93 -9.01 -3.44 2.06
CA VAL A 93 -9.17 -3.27 3.52
C VAL A 93 -10.63 -3.50 3.94
N ALA A 94 -11.59 -2.95 3.18
CA ALA A 94 -13.01 -3.14 3.49
C ALA A 94 -13.46 -4.61 3.34
N ASP A 95 -12.92 -5.32 2.34
CA ASP A 95 -13.19 -6.73 2.09
C ASP A 95 -12.61 -7.60 3.23
N ASP A 96 -11.39 -7.31 3.69
CA ASP A 96 -10.79 -7.95 4.86
C ASP A 96 -11.62 -7.73 6.13
N GLU A 97 -12.03 -6.48 6.41
CA GLU A 97 -12.89 -6.15 7.56
C GLU A 97 -14.27 -6.84 7.48
N ALA A 98 -14.80 -7.04 6.28
CA ALA A 98 -16.04 -7.76 6.02
C ALA A 98 -15.86 -9.29 6.06
N GLY A 99 -14.63 -9.80 6.22
CA GLY A 99 -14.30 -11.22 6.17
C GLY A 99 -14.52 -11.84 4.79
N ILE A 100 -14.48 -11.02 3.74
CA ILE A 100 -14.50 -11.44 2.34
C ILE A 100 -13.06 -11.83 1.99
N ASP A 101 -12.73 -13.09 2.26
CA ASP A 101 -11.43 -13.67 1.93
C ASP A 101 -11.43 -14.17 0.48
N ASP A 102 -10.87 -13.36 -0.42
CA ASP A 102 -10.51 -13.76 -1.78
C ASP A 102 -9.07 -14.28 -1.90
N GLY A 103 -8.39 -14.41 -0.76
CA GLY A 103 -7.02 -14.85 -0.65
C GLY A 103 -6.85 -16.33 -0.99
N VAL A 104 -5.64 -16.67 -1.44
CA VAL A 104 -5.23 -18.06 -1.61
C VAL A 104 -4.61 -18.54 -0.31
N PRO A 105 -5.09 -19.65 0.29
CA PRO A 105 -4.49 -20.21 1.49
C PRO A 105 -2.99 -20.47 1.32
N LEU A 106 -2.21 -20.18 2.37
CA LEU A 106 -0.75 -20.30 2.31
C LEU A 106 -0.29 -21.72 1.95
N ASP A 107 -0.99 -22.76 2.39
CA ASP A 107 -0.70 -24.15 2.04
C ASP A 107 -0.90 -24.43 0.54
N VAL A 108 -1.87 -23.79 -0.10
CA VAL A 108 -2.08 -23.86 -1.55
C VAL A 108 -0.94 -23.16 -2.29
N VAL A 109 -0.53 -21.96 -1.83
CA VAL A 109 0.63 -21.25 -2.39
C VAL A 109 1.92 -22.06 -2.24
N MET A 110 2.12 -22.68 -1.08
CA MET A 110 3.32 -23.47 -0.79
C MET A 110 3.33 -24.83 -1.50
N ALA A 111 2.19 -25.32 -2.00
CA ALA A 111 2.14 -26.56 -2.77
C ALA A 111 2.79 -26.43 -4.14
N ASP A 112 2.72 -25.24 -4.75
CA ASP A 112 3.33 -24.91 -6.05
C ASP A 112 4.70 -24.24 -5.92
N TYR A 113 5.18 -24.02 -4.69
CA TYR A 113 6.47 -23.39 -4.41
C TYR A 113 7.64 -24.34 -4.68
N ASP A 114 8.48 -24.01 -5.67
CA ASP A 114 9.77 -24.68 -5.90
C ASP A 114 10.94 -23.85 -5.35
N PRO A 115 11.59 -24.30 -4.26
CA PRO A 115 12.72 -23.58 -3.66
C PRO A 115 13.96 -23.48 -4.55
N ASN A 116 14.04 -24.25 -5.65
CA ASN A 116 15.20 -24.26 -6.55
C ASN A 116 15.08 -23.26 -7.72
N THR A 117 13.89 -22.70 -7.94
CA THR A 117 13.66 -21.61 -8.90
C THR A 117 13.56 -20.25 -8.21
N TYR A 118 13.76 -20.22 -6.89
CA TYR A 118 13.83 -18.99 -6.10
C TYR A 118 15.01 -18.14 -6.57
N GLU A 119 14.73 -17.06 -7.30
CA GLU A 119 15.69 -15.99 -7.52
C GLU A 119 15.69 -15.07 -6.28
N PRO A 120 16.77 -15.05 -5.48
CA PRO A 120 16.88 -14.10 -4.38
C PRO A 120 16.84 -12.69 -4.98
N ARG A 121 15.90 -11.86 -4.51
CA ARG A 121 15.95 -10.42 -4.77
C ARG A 121 17.28 -9.92 -4.19
N THR A 122 18.22 -9.54 -5.05
CA THR A 122 19.34 -8.71 -4.60
C THR A 122 18.74 -7.38 -4.17
N ASP A 123 18.73 -7.16 -2.87
CA ASP A 123 18.37 -5.92 -2.22
C ASP A 123 19.10 -4.80 -2.96
N GLY A 124 18.34 -3.97 -3.68
CA GLY A 124 18.84 -2.89 -4.50
C GLY A 124 19.35 -1.73 -3.65
N GLY A 125 20.37 -1.96 -2.81
CA GLY A 125 20.97 -0.92 -2.00
C GLY A 125 22.05 -1.42 -1.04
N GLU A 126 23.30 -1.41 -1.50
CA GLU A 126 24.29 -0.58 -0.82
C GLU A 126 25.24 0.05 -1.84
N ALA A 127 25.41 1.36 -1.67
CA ALA A 127 26.31 2.21 -2.42
C ALA A 127 27.72 2.16 -1.80
N ALA A 128 28.71 2.53 -2.64
CA ALA A 128 30.12 2.83 -2.36
C ALA A 128 31.11 1.65 -2.36
#